data_AF-A0A0J1CVU9-F1
#
_entry.id   AF-A0A0J1CVU9-F1
#
_cell.length_a   1.000
_cell.length_b   1.000
_cell.length_c   1.000
_cell.angle_alpha   90.00
_cell.angle_beta   90.00
_cell.angle_gamma   90.00
#
_symmetry.space_group_name_H-M   'P 1'
#
loop_
_entity.id
_entity.type
_entity.pdbx_description
1 polymer ?
#
loop_
_entity_poly.entity_id
_entity_poly.type
_entity_poly.pdbx_seq_one_letter_code
_entity_poly.pdbx_strand_id
1 'polypeptide(L)'
;ARPDAPRHAAARPAPVVVKSKPVDPVVLTIGKLQKRFPKAFPKNPSPKVPLKIGIFEDLLAQATELALSETELRAAIKIWCRGSRYWTSMVAGAVRVDLSGEEAGRVSPEDGVRALKLEEGRLARVASKAAVPEKPPVPEKVGE
;
A
#
# COMPACT_ATOMS: atom_id res chain seq x y z
N ALA A 1 50.44 15.80 -32.21
CA ALA A 1 49.08 15.51 -32.70
C ALA A 1 48.45 14.48 -31.76
N ARG A 2 47.34 14.84 -31.08
CA ARG A 2 46.59 13.97 -30.17
C ARG A 2 45.36 13.47 -30.97
N PRO A 3 45.06 12.15 -31.04
CA PRO A 3 43.79 11.73 -31.61
C PRO A 3 42.68 11.83 -30.57
N ASP A 4 41.62 12.49 -31.03
CA ASP A 4 40.32 12.78 -30.44
C ASP A 4 39.53 11.50 -30.14
N ALA A 5 39.01 11.37 -28.92
CA ALA A 5 38.15 10.25 -28.52
C ALA A 5 36.68 10.58 -28.82
N PRO A 6 35.93 9.70 -29.50
CA PRO A 6 34.55 10.00 -29.88
C PRO A 6 33.62 9.98 -28.65
N ARG A 7 32.83 11.06 -28.57
CA ARG A 7 31.71 11.29 -27.64
C ARG A 7 30.80 10.06 -27.52
N HIS A 8 30.63 9.56 -26.31
CA HIS A 8 29.54 8.64 -25.95
C HIS A 8 28.20 9.38 -26.07
N ALA A 9 27.52 9.18 -27.19
CA ALA A 9 26.12 9.55 -27.37
C ALA A 9 25.20 8.41 -26.88
N ALA A 10 24.30 8.79 -25.97
CA ALA A 10 22.98 8.19 -25.72
C ALA A 10 22.87 6.67 -25.47
N ALA A 11 22.65 6.32 -24.20
CA ALA A 11 21.76 5.22 -23.86
C ALA A 11 20.78 5.70 -22.79
N ARG A 12 19.59 6.11 -23.22
CA ARG A 12 18.42 6.27 -22.34
C ARG A 12 18.13 4.88 -21.75
N PRO A 13 17.97 4.70 -20.43
CA PRO A 13 17.57 3.40 -19.91
C PRO A 13 16.15 3.09 -20.41
N ALA A 14 16.01 1.93 -21.06
CA ALA A 14 14.75 1.38 -21.53
C ALA A 14 13.74 1.27 -20.37
N PRO A 15 12.41 1.37 -20.63
CA PRO A 15 11.42 1.15 -19.60
C PRO A 15 11.48 -0.32 -19.17
N VAL A 16 11.94 -0.55 -17.94
CA VAL A 16 11.80 -1.83 -17.26
C VAL A 16 10.31 -2.15 -17.16
N VAL A 17 9.83 -3.01 -18.07
CA VAL A 17 8.50 -3.62 -17.98
C VAL A 17 8.53 -4.55 -16.79
N VAL A 18 8.16 -4.02 -15.62
CA VAL A 18 7.99 -4.81 -14.41
C VAL A 18 6.86 -5.79 -14.67
N LYS A 19 7.21 -7.05 -14.94
CA LYS A 19 6.29 -8.20 -15.04
C LYS A 19 5.51 -8.25 -13.72
N SER A 20 4.34 -7.61 -13.71
CA SER A 20 3.56 -7.45 -12.51
C SER A 20 2.89 -8.78 -12.22
N LYS A 21 3.21 -9.34 -11.06
CA LYS A 21 2.46 -10.43 -10.42
C LYS A 21 0.96 -10.14 -10.52
N PRO A 22 0.08 -11.16 -10.65
CA PRO A 22 -1.35 -10.95 -10.75
C PRO A 22 -1.78 -10.04 -9.60
N VAL A 23 -2.21 -8.84 -9.94
CA VAL A 23 -2.53 -7.81 -8.97
C VAL A 23 -3.74 -8.34 -8.21
N ASP A 24 -3.63 -8.52 -6.90
CA ASP A 24 -4.75 -9.02 -6.10
C ASP A 24 -6.02 -8.22 -6.45
N PRO A 25 -7.17 -8.89 -6.66
CA PRO A 25 -8.42 -8.20 -7.01
C PRO A 25 -8.76 -7.11 -5.99
N VAL A 26 -8.39 -7.34 -4.73
CA VAL A 26 -8.50 -6.38 -3.63
C VAL A 26 -7.69 -5.09 -3.87
N VAL A 27 -6.49 -5.19 -4.42
CA VAL A 27 -5.66 -4.03 -4.76
C VAL A 27 -6.22 -3.27 -5.94
N LEU A 28 -6.84 -3.96 -6.91
CA LEU A 28 -7.59 -3.30 -7.98
C LEU A 28 -8.80 -2.54 -7.43
N THR A 29 -9.51 -3.10 -6.45
CA THR A 29 -10.60 -2.45 -5.74
C THR A 29 -10.13 -1.20 -5.00
N ILE A 30 -9.01 -1.27 -4.28
CA ILE A 30 -8.36 -0.07 -3.70
C ILE A 30 -8.08 0.97 -4.79
N GLY A 31 -7.54 0.57 -5.93
CA GLY A 31 -7.27 1.48 -7.05
C GLY A 31 -8.52 2.14 -7.63
N LYS A 32 -9.66 1.45 -7.67
CA LYS A 32 -10.97 2.04 -8.03
C LYS A 32 -11.41 3.07 -7.00
N LEU A 33 -11.29 2.75 -5.71
CA LEU A 33 -11.60 3.68 -4.62
C LEU A 33 -10.70 4.92 -4.67
N GLN A 34 -9.42 4.78 -4.99
CA GLN A 34 -8.50 5.91 -5.19
C GLN A 34 -8.91 6.85 -6.34
N LYS A 35 -9.46 6.30 -7.43
CA LYS A 35 -9.94 7.11 -8.57
C LYS A 35 -11.21 7.88 -8.23
N ARG A 36 -12.07 7.31 -7.39
CA ARG A 36 -13.38 7.87 -7.02
C ARG A 36 -13.28 8.82 -5.84
N PHE A 37 -12.46 8.46 -4.86
CA PHE A 37 -12.21 9.22 -3.63
C PHE A 37 -10.72 9.53 -3.49
N PRO A 38 -10.16 10.41 -4.33
CA PRO A 38 -8.74 10.76 -4.27
C PRO A 38 -8.36 11.48 -2.96
N LYS A 39 -9.33 12.09 -2.28
CA LYS A 39 -9.11 12.78 -0.99
C LYS A 39 -8.99 11.79 0.18
N ALA A 40 -9.84 10.77 0.23
CA ALA A 40 -9.80 9.72 1.26
C ALA A 40 -8.71 8.68 0.97
N PHE A 41 -8.58 8.29 -0.29
CA PHE A 41 -7.60 7.33 -0.77
C PHE A 41 -6.60 8.03 -1.70
N PRO A 42 -5.65 8.80 -1.18
CA PRO A 42 -4.63 9.43 -2.00
C PRO A 42 -3.73 8.38 -2.67
N LYS A 43 -3.31 8.66 -3.90
CA LYS A 43 -2.31 7.88 -4.65
C LYS A 43 -0.92 8.52 -4.51
N ASN A 44 0.13 7.71 -4.62
CA ASN A 44 1.54 8.15 -4.56
C ASN A 44 1.77 9.39 -5.46
N PRO A 45 2.48 10.44 -5.00
CA PRO A 45 3.40 10.51 -3.86
C PRO A 45 2.80 10.99 -2.52
N SER A 46 1.50 11.29 -2.44
CA SER A 46 0.94 11.84 -1.21
C SER A 46 1.00 10.83 -0.05
N PRO A 47 1.35 11.27 1.18
CA PRO A 47 1.25 10.42 2.36
C PRO A 47 -0.18 9.90 2.46
N LYS A 48 -0.33 8.65 2.92
CA LYS A 48 -1.68 8.14 3.18
C LYS A 48 -2.29 9.00 4.30
N VAL A 49 -3.60 9.00 4.38
CA VAL A 49 -4.32 9.77 5.39
C VAL A 49 -5.01 8.79 6.33
N PRO A 50 -5.09 9.11 7.64
CA PRO A 50 -5.90 8.32 8.55
C PRO A 50 -7.36 8.48 8.12
N LEU A 51 -8.03 7.35 7.90
CA LEU A 51 -9.42 7.34 7.46
C LEU A 51 -10.34 7.53 8.68
N LYS A 52 -11.54 8.07 8.43
CA LYS A 52 -12.67 8.09 9.37
C LYS A 52 -12.90 6.72 10.01
N ILE A 53 -13.18 6.67 11.32
CA ILE A 53 -13.70 5.44 11.95
C ILE A 53 -15.11 5.21 11.40
N GLY A 54 -15.36 4.02 10.85
CA GLY A 54 -16.62 3.73 10.18
C GLY A 54 -16.65 4.14 8.70
N ILE A 55 -15.51 4.50 8.09
CA ILE A 55 -15.40 4.74 6.63
C ILE A 55 -15.96 3.57 5.79
N PHE A 56 -15.99 2.36 6.35
CA PHE A 56 -16.56 1.19 5.72
C PHE A 56 -18.05 1.31 5.44
N GLU A 57 -18.84 1.89 6.36
CA GLU A 57 -20.28 2.09 6.18
C GLU A 57 -20.55 3.14 5.09
N ASP A 58 -19.78 4.22 5.11
CA ASP A 58 -19.75 5.26 4.08
C ASP A 58 -19.41 4.65 2.70
N LEU A 59 -18.41 3.77 2.66
CA LEU A 59 -18.03 3.07 1.43
C LEU A 59 -19.11 2.10 0.98
N LEU A 60 -19.82 1.44 1.90
CA LEU A 60 -20.91 0.52 1.57
C LEU A 60 -22.06 1.26 0.90
N ALA A 61 -22.40 2.46 1.36
CA ALA A 61 -23.40 3.31 0.72
C ALA A 61 -23.01 3.63 -0.74
N GLN A 62 -21.72 3.80 -1.01
CA GLN A 62 -21.18 4.07 -2.34
C GLN A 62 -20.85 2.80 -3.14
N ALA A 63 -20.78 1.62 -2.49
CA ALA A 63 -20.34 0.37 -3.11
C ALA A 63 -21.28 -0.06 -4.24
N THR A 64 -22.58 0.17 -4.08
CA THR A 64 -23.60 -0.08 -5.10
C THR A 64 -23.33 0.72 -6.38
N GLU A 65 -22.97 2.01 -6.23
CA GLU A 65 -22.64 2.88 -7.37
C GLU A 65 -21.32 2.45 -8.05
N LEU A 66 -20.38 1.94 -7.26
CA LEU A 66 -19.08 1.46 -7.71
C LEU A 66 -19.13 0.04 -8.29
N ALA A 67 -20.28 -0.63 -8.22
CA ALA A 67 -20.46 -2.05 -8.53
C ALA A 67 -19.40 -2.94 -7.81
N LEU A 68 -19.18 -2.66 -6.53
CA LEU A 68 -18.26 -3.41 -5.66
C LEU A 68 -19.05 -4.20 -4.60
N SER A 69 -18.59 -5.40 -4.29
CA SER A 69 -19.18 -6.18 -3.20
C SER A 69 -18.67 -5.73 -1.82
N GLU A 70 -19.51 -5.83 -0.80
CA GLU A 70 -19.13 -5.59 0.60
C GLU A 70 -17.85 -6.36 0.99
N THR A 71 -17.76 -7.62 0.57
CA THR A 71 -16.61 -8.48 0.86
C THR A 71 -15.31 -7.92 0.28
N GLU A 72 -15.37 -7.43 -0.96
CA GLU A 72 -14.20 -6.82 -1.63
C GLU A 72 -13.80 -5.52 -0.95
N LEU A 73 -14.78 -4.71 -0.57
CA LEU A 73 -14.58 -3.45 0.15
C LEU A 73 -13.91 -3.70 1.51
N ARG A 74 -14.41 -4.69 2.25
CA ARG A 74 -13.88 -5.08 3.56
C ARG A 74 -12.46 -5.60 3.45
N ALA A 75 -12.18 -6.40 2.41
CA ALA A 75 -10.83 -6.86 2.11
C ALA A 75 -9.92 -5.69 1.73
N ALA A 76 -10.39 -4.76 0.89
CA ALA A 76 -9.65 -3.58 0.46
C ALA A 76 -9.25 -2.70 1.64
N ILE A 77 -10.20 -2.40 2.53
CA ILE A 77 -9.94 -1.60 3.74
C ILE A 77 -8.99 -2.33 4.69
N LYS A 78 -9.18 -3.64 4.88
CA LYS A 78 -8.28 -4.44 5.71
C LYS A 78 -6.83 -4.40 5.20
N ILE A 79 -6.62 -4.52 3.88
CA ILE A 79 -5.30 -4.42 3.27
C ILE A 79 -4.76 -2.99 3.34
N TRP A 80 -5.62 -1.99 3.10
CA TRP A 80 -5.25 -0.58 3.19
C TRP A 80 -4.73 -0.21 4.58
N CYS A 81 -5.45 -0.58 5.63
CA CYS A 81 -5.11 -0.33 7.03
C CYS A 81 -3.93 -1.15 7.55
N ARG A 82 -3.55 -2.26 6.87
CA ARG A 82 -2.35 -3.07 7.21
C ARG A 82 -1.09 -2.60 6.48
N GLY A 83 -1.17 -1.55 5.66
CA GLY A 83 -0.01 -1.00 4.97
C GLY A 83 0.86 -0.14 5.90
N SER A 84 2.18 -0.27 5.83
CA SER A 84 3.10 0.56 6.64
C SER A 84 2.86 2.06 6.42
N ARG A 85 2.63 2.50 5.18
CA ARG A 85 2.28 3.91 4.89
C ARG A 85 1.02 4.41 5.60
N TYR A 86 0.09 3.52 5.95
CA TYR A 86 -1.11 3.91 6.70
C TYR A 86 -0.74 4.16 8.16
N TRP A 87 0.10 3.29 8.74
CA TRP A 87 0.58 3.43 10.10
C TRP A 87 1.48 4.66 10.29
N THR A 88 2.40 4.95 9.35
CA THR A 88 3.23 6.16 9.39
C THR A 88 2.41 7.45 9.40
N SER A 89 1.18 7.39 8.89
CA SER A 89 0.30 8.54 8.76
C SER A 89 -0.67 8.68 9.93
N MET A 90 -0.75 7.68 10.81
CA MET A 90 -1.49 7.75 12.07
C MET A 90 -0.65 8.46 13.12
N VAL A 91 -0.50 9.78 12.97
CA VAL A 91 0.15 10.64 13.97
C VAL A 91 -0.90 11.18 14.94
N ALA A 92 -0.55 11.32 16.22
CA ALA A 92 -1.42 11.92 17.21
C ALA A 92 -1.89 13.32 16.76
N GLY A 93 -3.21 13.56 16.78
CA GLY A 93 -3.79 14.82 16.34
C GLY A 93 -3.94 14.99 14.82
N ALA A 94 -3.54 13.98 14.02
CA ALA A 94 -3.81 13.97 12.59
C ALA A 94 -5.32 13.94 12.31
N VAL A 95 -5.75 14.71 11.31
CA VAL A 95 -7.14 14.80 10.90
C VAL A 95 -7.54 13.53 10.16
N ARG A 96 -8.59 12.88 10.64
CA ARG A 96 -9.22 11.77 9.94
C ARG A 96 -10.09 12.33 8.83
N VAL A 97 -9.97 11.77 7.63
CA VAL A 97 -10.78 12.20 6.49
C VAL A 97 -11.86 11.17 6.16
N ASP A 98 -13.05 11.65 5.80
CA ASP A 98 -14.09 10.82 5.21
C ASP A 98 -13.91 10.68 3.67
N LEU A 99 -14.88 10.05 2.99
CA LEU A 99 -14.87 9.84 1.55
C LEU A 99 -14.91 11.14 0.75
N SER A 100 -15.61 12.15 1.28
CA SER A 100 -15.70 13.51 0.75
C SER A 100 -14.42 14.32 0.97
N GLY A 101 -13.53 13.83 1.83
CA GLY A 101 -12.28 14.48 2.24
C GLY A 101 -12.48 15.59 3.28
N GLU A 102 -13.57 15.52 4.01
CA GLU A 102 -13.91 16.37 5.14
C GLU A 102 -13.36 15.79 6.45
N GLU A 103 -13.19 16.65 7.45
CA GLU A 103 -12.63 16.29 8.74
C GLU A 103 -13.65 15.48 9.56
N ALA A 104 -13.46 14.17 9.64
CA ALA A 104 -14.34 13.26 10.36
C ALA A 104 -13.77 12.83 11.73
N GLY A 105 -13.04 13.75 12.36
CA GLY A 105 -12.42 13.57 13.67
C GLY A 105 -10.89 13.61 13.61
N ARG A 106 -10.24 13.28 14.73
CA ARG A 106 -8.78 13.24 14.83
C ARG A 106 -8.30 11.90 15.37
N VAL A 107 -7.07 11.54 15.04
CA VAL A 107 -6.37 10.38 15.58
C VAL A 107 -6.02 10.66 17.04
N SER A 108 -6.50 9.80 17.95
CA SER A 108 -6.13 9.87 19.37
C SER A 108 -4.63 9.60 19.53
N PRO A 109 -3.94 10.22 20.51
CA PRO A 109 -2.55 9.87 20.83
C PRO A 109 -2.35 8.37 21.03
N GLU A 110 -3.31 7.67 21.61
CA GLU A 110 -3.27 6.21 21.81
C GLU A 110 -3.23 5.43 20.49
N ASP A 111 -4.03 5.86 19.51
CA ASP A 111 -4.05 5.28 18.16
C ASP A 111 -2.71 5.50 17.46
N GLY A 112 -2.12 6.69 17.62
CA GLY A 112 -0.82 7.01 17.02
C GLY A 112 0.32 6.18 17.60
N VAL A 113 0.37 6.03 18.93
CA VAL A 113 1.35 5.15 19.60
C VAL A 113 1.17 3.70 19.16
N ARG A 114 -0.08 3.23 19.05
CA ARG A 114 -0.38 1.87 18.57
C ARG A 114 0.06 1.66 17.14
N ALA A 115 -0.16 2.64 16.26
CA ALA A 115 0.27 2.59 14.87
C ALA A 115 1.79 2.48 14.74
N LEU A 116 2.53 3.28 15.51
CA LEU A 116 3.99 3.23 15.56
C LEU A 116 4.51 1.86 16.02
N LYS A 117 3.90 1.29 17.07
CA LYS A 117 4.25 -0.06 17.55
C LYS A 117 3.97 -1.15 16.52
N LEU A 118 2.86 -1.04 15.79
CA LEU A 118 2.53 -1.98 14.70
C LEU A 118 3.54 -1.89 13.56
N GLU A 119 3.95 -0.67 13.20
CA GLU A 119 4.98 -0.42 12.20
C GLU A 119 6.32 -1.03 12.60
N GLU A 120 6.79 -0.78 13.81
CA GLU A 120 8.03 -1.36 14.33
C GLU A 120 7.99 -2.89 14.29
N GLY A 121 6.90 -3.50 14.77
CA GLY A 121 6.73 -4.96 14.74
C GLY A 121 6.73 -5.54 13.32
N ARG A 122 6.21 -4.80 12.33
CA ARG A 122 6.26 -5.21 10.93
C ARG A 122 7.65 -5.03 10.34
N LEU A 123 8.32 -3.90 10.61
CA LEU A 123 9.69 -3.65 10.19
C LEU A 123 10.62 -4.75 10.70
N ALA A 124 10.48 -5.15 11.97
CA ALA A 124 11.19 -6.29 12.54
C ALA A 124 10.85 -7.60 11.80
N ARG A 125 9.57 -7.89 11.53
CA ARG A 125 9.17 -9.09 10.78
C ARG A 125 9.68 -9.11 9.34
N VAL A 126 9.67 -7.99 8.63
CA VAL A 126 10.19 -7.94 7.26
C VAL A 126 11.70 -7.99 7.25
N ALA A 127 12.39 -7.42 8.24
CA ALA A 127 13.83 -7.56 8.42
C ALA A 127 14.20 -9.02 8.70
N SER A 128 13.49 -9.71 9.60
CA SER A 128 13.69 -11.15 9.85
C SER A 128 13.30 -12.02 8.66
N LYS A 129 12.33 -11.60 7.82
CA LYS A 129 11.97 -12.30 6.57
C LYS A 129 13.00 -12.05 5.46
N ALA A 130 13.61 -10.87 5.40
CA ALA A 130 14.66 -10.51 4.45
C ALA A 130 16.02 -11.09 4.85
N ALA A 131 16.25 -11.34 6.14
CA ALA A 131 17.43 -12.00 6.68
C ALA A 131 17.38 -13.54 6.63
N VAL A 132 16.29 -14.14 6.11
CA VAL A 132 16.25 -15.56 5.73
C VAL A 132 16.24 -15.65 4.20
N PRO A 133 17.42 -15.64 3.54
CA PRO A 133 17.50 -16.18 2.19
C PRO A 133 17.37 -17.70 2.26
N GLU A 134 16.67 -18.25 1.27
CA GLU A 134 16.79 -19.65 0.82
C GLU A 134 16.31 -20.75 1.78
N LYS A 135 15.07 -21.23 1.56
CA LYS A 135 14.81 -22.66 1.71
C LYS A 135 15.35 -23.34 0.43
N PRO A 136 16.24 -24.34 0.53
CA PRO A 136 16.62 -25.15 -0.61
C PRO A 136 15.39 -25.93 -1.14
N PRO A 137 15.27 -26.17 -2.46
CA PRO A 137 14.17 -26.94 -3.02
C PRO A 137 14.37 -28.44 -2.74
N VAL A 138 13.34 -29.01 -2.11
CA VAL A 138 12.79 -30.40 -2.17
C VAL A 138 13.70 -31.58 -2.56
N PRO A 139 13.78 -32.65 -1.75
CA PRO A 139 14.24 -33.95 -2.23
C PRO A 139 13.05 -34.71 -2.85
N GLU A 140 13.08 -34.95 -4.17
CA GLU A 140 12.19 -35.89 -4.86
C GLU A 140 13.03 -36.97 -5.60
N LYS A 141 13.02 -38.18 -5.01
CA LYS A 141 13.05 -39.55 -5.59
C LYS A 141 14.30 -40.19 -6.27
N VAL A 142 14.59 -41.41 -5.74
CA VAL A 142 14.82 -42.74 -6.40
C VAL A 142 16.24 -43.32 -6.52
N GLY A 143 16.40 -44.57 -6.01
CA GLY A 143 17.48 -45.55 -6.24
C GLY A 143 18.37 -45.71 -5.01
N GLU A 144 18.44 -46.83 -4.30
CA GLU A 144 18.55 -48.25 -4.70
C GLU A 144 17.98 -49.19 -3.62
#